data_AF-A0A2V6L4T2-F1
#
_entry.id   AF-A0A2V6L4T2-F1
#
_cell.length_a   1.000
_cell.length_b   1.000
_cell.length_c   1.000
_cell.angle_alpha   90.00
_cell.angle_beta   90.00
_cell.angle_gamma   90.00
#
_symmetry.space_group_name_H-M   'P 1'
#
loop_
_entity.id
_entity.type
_entity.pdbx_description
1 polymer ?
#
loop_
_entity_poly.entity_id
_entity_poly.type
_entity_poly.pdbx_seq_one_letter_code
_entity_poly.pdbx_strand_id
1 'polypeptide(L)'
;MLDFSLVWFGKRCQTYAVLGRFPNMRKLLSIFALISCLGGMEAASARDVIHKGDIVVVPLRGEVSPSLLTFLRRTEKAAENSGASAIIFEMNTYGGRLDSAAEITSALNRATIPTYTFINSNAGSAGSLIALATQHIYMAPVSAIGAAAPVLPTGEDLPLTEREKTISYWTALIRSSAIKNGHNPDIGEAFMNKDKEVKIGDRVIHPKGTVLTLSAQEATEKINGKPLLGDGIAASIVDLTQKAGLKGNIVSLNPSGFEQLAFWITALAPLLLLGGIIGAYLEFKIPGASLPGIISATCFALFFLGHYLAGLAGWEVVGLFVLGVVLVLIEILFFAHGTIVFGVIGVFLMLTSLIWAMIDRYPGETFFPTGRMLAIPLLNLFLAIAAAVIVIAILARFLPRTGLYRRFALMTSNPPGPSLVGAPRQFVTAIPLTRGTLGTALTILRPSGKARFGDHVVDVVTGGEFIPPQTPITVIQTDGMRVVVKSAVEC
;
A
#
# COMPACT_ATOMS: atom_id res chain seq x y z
N MET A 1 7.74 -36.43 -49.97
CA MET A 1 8.57 -35.48 -50.76
C MET A 1 7.61 -34.74 -51.68
N LEU A 2 7.01 -33.66 -51.19
CA LEU A 2 6.21 -32.74 -52.00
C LEU A 2 6.59 -31.32 -51.56
N ASP A 3 6.99 -30.60 -52.58
CA ASP A 3 7.69 -29.33 -52.62
C ASP A 3 6.72 -28.18 -52.31
N PHE A 4 7.13 -27.29 -51.41
CA PHE A 4 6.43 -26.04 -51.12
C PHE A 4 7.47 -24.92 -51.17
N SER A 5 7.60 -24.28 -52.33
CA SER A 5 8.31 -23.03 -52.52
C SER A 5 7.53 -22.17 -53.53
N LEU A 6 6.82 -21.15 -53.05
CA LEU A 6 7.23 -19.73 -52.92
C LEU A 6 7.11 -18.96 -54.25
N VAL A 7 6.07 -18.11 -54.38
CA VAL A 7 6.23 -16.75 -54.95
C VAL A 7 5.25 -15.79 -54.27
N TRP A 8 5.82 -14.64 -53.94
CA TRP A 8 5.40 -13.49 -53.15
C TRP A 8 4.63 -12.45 -54.00
N PHE A 9 4.08 -11.42 -53.33
CA PHE A 9 3.38 -10.18 -53.81
C PHE A 9 1.84 -10.24 -53.88
N GLY A 10 1.08 -9.39 -53.20
CA GLY A 10 1.42 -8.34 -52.27
C GLY A 10 0.16 -7.70 -51.68
N LYS A 11 0.17 -7.44 -50.38
CA LYS A 11 -0.67 -6.42 -49.73
C LYS A 11 0.15 -5.87 -48.57
N ARG A 12 0.45 -4.58 -48.64
CA ARG A 12 1.29 -3.81 -47.72
C ARG A 12 0.80 -4.01 -46.28
N CYS A 13 1.66 -4.59 -45.43
CA CYS A 13 1.64 -4.35 -44.00
C CYS A 13 1.96 -2.86 -43.76
N GLN A 14 0.97 -2.08 -43.38
CA GLN A 14 1.19 -0.76 -42.79
C GLN A 14 1.34 -0.98 -41.28
N THR A 15 2.59 -1.15 -40.86
CA THR A 15 3.04 -1.01 -39.48
C THR A 15 2.67 0.39 -39.00
N TYR A 16 1.61 0.53 -38.20
CA TYR A 16 1.29 1.78 -37.53
C TYR A 16 2.33 2.03 -36.44
N ALA A 17 3.24 2.97 -36.71
CA ALA A 17 4.13 3.54 -35.71
C ALA A 17 3.30 4.29 -34.64
N VAL A 18 3.16 3.70 -33.45
CA VAL A 18 2.42 4.25 -32.29
C VAL A 18 3.27 5.27 -31.50
N LEU A 19 4.06 6.12 -32.17
CA LEU A 19 5.01 7.02 -31.49
C LEU A 19 4.88 8.50 -31.85
N GLY A 20 3.75 8.90 -32.45
CA GLY A 20 3.66 10.22 -33.08
C GLY A 20 2.36 10.99 -32.88
N ARG A 21 1.70 11.00 -31.70
CA ARG A 21 0.64 12.01 -31.45
C ARG A 21 0.19 12.23 -30.00
N PHE A 22 1.11 12.45 -29.08
CA PHE A 22 0.75 13.03 -27.78
C PHE A 22 1.70 14.19 -27.45
N PRO A 23 1.38 15.44 -27.85
CA PRO A 23 2.19 16.61 -27.49
C PRO A 23 2.30 16.80 -25.96
N ASN A 24 1.38 16.18 -25.21
CA ASN A 24 1.38 16.19 -23.74
C ASN A 24 2.12 15.00 -23.11
N MET A 25 2.41 13.91 -23.82
CA MET A 25 3.09 12.74 -23.22
C MET A 25 4.59 12.97 -23.08
N ARG A 26 5.21 13.68 -24.02
CA ARG A 26 6.57 14.21 -23.85
C ARG A 26 6.65 15.21 -22.71
N LYS A 27 5.64 16.08 -22.55
CA LYS A 27 5.54 17.02 -21.43
C LYS A 27 5.30 16.32 -20.10
N LEU A 28 4.47 15.26 -20.07
CA LEU A 28 4.21 14.47 -18.87
C LEU A 28 5.44 13.65 -18.47
N LEU A 29 6.13 13.03 -19.44
CA LEU A 29 7.41 12.33 -19.21
C LEU A 29 8.52 13.30 -18.82
N SER A 30 8.57 14.49 -19.39
CA SER A 30 9.54 15.52 -18.97
C SER A 30 9.17 16.13 -17.62
N ILE A 31 7.89 16.24 -17.25
CA ILE A 31 7.47 16.67 -15.90
C ILE A 31 7.73 15.56 -14.90
N PHE A 32 7.50 14.29 -15.24
CA PHE A 32 7.85 13.15 -14.39
C PHE A 32 9.37 13.04 -14.23
N ALA A 33 10.15 13.22 -15.30
CA ALA A 33 11.60 13.29 -15.24
C ALA A 33 12.10 14.55 -14.51
N LEU A 34 11.41 15.70 -14.62
CA LEU A 34 11.74 16.92 -13.87
C LEU A 34 11.38 16.77 -12.39
N ILE A 35 10.28 16.08 -12.04
CA ILE A 35 9.90 15.74 -10.67
C ILE A 35 10.83 14.65 -10.10
N SER A 36 11.29 13.70 -10.91
CA SER A 36 12.33 12.73 -10.53
C SER A 36 13.71 13.40 -10.37
N CYS A 37 14.03 14.43 -11.15
CA CYS A 37 15.26 15.21 -11.01
C CYS A 37 15.19 16.25 -9.88
N LEU A 38 14.03 16.88 -9.64
CA LEU A 38 13.80 17.82 -8.53
C LEU A 38 13.64 17.08 -7.20
N GLY A 39 13.01 15.92 -7.18
CA GLY A 39 12.98 15.00 -6.03
C GLY A 39 14.32 14.28 -5.79
N GLY A 40 15.25 14.34 -6.74
CA GLY A 40 16.61 13.82 -6.62
C GLY A 40 17.62 14.82 -6.03
N MET A 41 17.25 16.11 -5.89
CA MET A 41 18.19 17.16 -5.45
C MET A 41 18.14 17.49 -3.94
N GLU A 42 17.20 16.94 -3.17
CA GLU A 42 17.10 17.20 -1.71
C GLU A 42 17.51 16.04 -0.80
N ALA A 43 17.97 14.91 -1.34
CA ALA A 43 18.43 13.77 -0.55
C ALA A 43 19.92 13.46 -0.73
N ALA A 44 20.75 14.47 -0.93
CA ALA A 44 22.11 14.42 -0.41
C ALA A 44 22.06 14.82 1.08
N SER A 45 21.29 14.08 1.88
CA SER A 45 21.56 14.01 3.32
C SER A 45 23.01 13.56 3.39
N ALA A 46 23.88 14.41 3.93
CA ALA A 46 25.24 14.05 4.27
C ALA A 46 25.15 12.68 4.93
N ARG A 47 25.65 11.62 4.26
CA ARG A 47 25.73 10.32 4.91
C ARG A 47 26.61 10.56 6.11
N ASP A 48 26.04 10.51 7.31
CA ASP A 48 26.79 10.73 8.53
C ASP A 48 27.98 9.75 8.53
N VAL A 49 29.17 10.30 8.26
CA VAL A 49 30.38 9.51 8.12
C VAL A 49 30.82 9.17 9.53
N ILE A 50 30.85 7.89 9.85
CA ILE A 50 31.37 7.43 11.14
C ILE A 50 32.89 7.54 11.10
N HIS A 51 33.45 8.26 12.05
CA HIS A 51 34.88 8.32 12.30
C HIS A 51 35.28 7.39 13.46
N LYS A 52 36.56 7.03 13.49
CA LYS A 52 37.12 6.22 14.56
C LYS A 52 36.96 6.93 15.91
N GLY A 53 36.43 6.22 16.90
CA GLY A 53 36.17 6.74 18.24
C GLY A 53 34.80 7.39 18.42
N ASP A 54 34.00 7.54 17.36
CA ASP A 54 32.64 8.07 17.47
C ASP A 54 31.73 7.13 18.27
N ILE A 55 30.71 7.73 18.88
CA ILE A 55 29.62 7.04 19.57
C ILE A 55 28.44 7.01 18.59
N VAL A 56 28.11 5.82 18.10
CA VAL A 56 27.06 5.67 17.08
C VAL A 56 25.72 5.48 17.77
N VAL A 57 24.76 6.37 17.49
CA VAL A 57 23.38 6.29 17.97
C VAL A 57 22.51 5.70 16.89
N VAL A 58 21.77 4.65 17.25
CA VAL A 58 20.89 3.91 16.36
C VAL A 58 19.46 3.99 16.89
N PRO A 59 18.52 4.65 16.18
CA PRO A 59 17.14 4.71 16.60
C PRO A 59 16.48 3.34 16.44
N LEU A 60 15.90 2.83 17.53
CA LEU A 60 15.09 1.61 17.56
C LEU A 60 13.67 2.01 17.98
N ARG A 61 12.89 2.49 17.02
CA ARG A 61 11.56 3.06 17.25
C ARG A 61 10.48 2.28 16.51
N GLY A 62 9.31 2.18 17.13
CA GLY A 62 8.16 1.49 16.54
C GLY A 62 8.27 -0.03 16.62
N GLU A 63 7.67 -0.72 15.67
CA GLU A 63 7.57 -2.18 15.67
C GLU A 63 8.91 -2.86 15.31
N VAL A 64 9.27 -3.89 16.08
CA VAL A 64 10.40 -4.77 15.76
C VAL A 64 10.06 -5.62 14.53
N SER A 65 10.63 -5.26 13.40
CA SER A 65 10.32 -5.83 12.08
C SER A 65 11.59 -6.25 11.31
N PRO A 66 11.46 -7.01 10.21
CA PRO A 66 12.61 -7.42 9.38
C PRO A 66 13.36 -6.22 8.76
N SER A 67 12.65 -5.14 8.45
CA SER A 67 13.24 -3.87 8.01
C SER A 67 14.14 -3.26 9.08
N LEU A 68 13.68 -3.26 10.34
CA LEU A 68 14.47 -2.79 11.48
C LEU A 68 15.71 -3.67 11.70
N LEU A 69 15.56 -4.99 11.62
CA LEU A 69 16.67 -5.93 11.71
C LEU A 69 17.76 -5.64 10.65
N THR A 70 17.35 -5.41 9.40
CA THR A 70 18.28 -5.11 8.30
C THR A 70 19.03 -3.80 8.57
N PHE A 71 18.30 -2.77 8.99
CA PHE A 71 18.87 -1.48 9.36
C PHE A 71 19.85 -1.58 10.53
N LEU A 72 19.51 -2.31 11.60
CA LEU A 72 20.38 -2.50 12.75
C LEU A 72 21.66 -3.25 12.37
N ARG A 73 21.57 -4.34 11.62
CA ARG A 73 22.74 -5.10 11.14
C ARG A 73 23.67 -4.25 10.28
N ARG A 74 23.11 -3.45 9.37
CA ARG A 74 23.90 -2.53 8.54
C ARG A 74 24.64 -1.52 9.41
N THR A 75 23.94 -0.97 10.39
CA THR A 75 24.45 0.09 11.27
C THR A 75 25.52 -0.43 12.23
N GLU A 76 25.30 -1.59 12.83
CA GLU A 76 26.28 -2.30 13.67
C GLU A 76 27.56 -2.57 12.88
N LYS A 77 27.43 -3.18 11.70
CA LYS A 77 28.58 -3.46 10.82
C LYS A 77 29.32 -2.18 10.40
N ALA A 78 28.59 -1.09 10.15
CA ALA A 78 29.21 0.19 9.78
C ALA A 78 29.98 0.80 10.97
N ALA A 79 29.42 0.75 12.17
CA ALA A 79 30.05 1.24 13.40
C ALA A 79 31.33 0.44 13.73
N GLU A 80 31.26 -0.90 13.67
CA GLU A 80 32.40 -1.78 13.93
C GLU A 80 33.53 -1.56 12.92
N ASN A 81 33.23 -1.55 11.62
CA ASN A 81 34.25 -1.37 10.58
C ASN A 81 34.92 0.01 10.62
N SER A 82 34.20 1.02 11.12
CA SER A 82 34.73 2.39 11.23
C SER A 82 35.52 2.60 12.53
N GLY A 83 35.54 1.59 13.43
CA GLY A 83 36.22 1.68 14.73
C GLY A 83 35.53 2.64 15.69
N ALA A 84 34.18 2.67 15.68
CA ALA A 84 33.39 3.39 16.68
C ALA A 84 33.74 2.93 18.11
N SER A 85 33.64 3.83 19.07
CA SER A 85 33.94 3.53 20.48
C SER A 85 32.79 2.82 21.20
N ALA A 86 31.55 3.05 20.78
CA ALA A 86 30.34 2.41 21.31
C ALA A 86 29.16 2.54 20.34
N ILE A 87 28.14 1.69 20.52
CA ILE A 87 26.82 1.81 19.89
C ILE A 87 25.77 2.04 20.98
N ILE A 88 24.92 3.05 20.81
CA ILE A 88 23.76 3.33 21.65
C ILE A 88 22.48 3.10 20.84
N PHE A 89 21.66 2.13 21.24
CA PHE A 89 20.33 1.92 20.68
C PHE A 89 19.32 2.79 21.42
N GLU A 90 18.82 3.84 20.77
CA GLU A 90 17.76 4.69 21.31
C GLU A 90 16.40 4.00 21.13
N MET A 91 15.92 3.37 22.20
CA MET A 91 14.79 2.45 22.17
C MET A 91 13.47 3.13 22.56
N ASN A 92 12.48 2.97 21.70
CA ASN A 92 11.07 3.23 21.98
C ASN A 92 10.20 2.25 21.17
N THR A 93 9.90 1.10 21.76
CA THR A 93 9.14 0.03 21.11
C THR A 93 8.17 -0.64 22.10
N TYR A 94 7.00 -1.02 21.59
CA TYR A 94 6.05 -1.91 22.27
C TYR A 94 6.32 -3.40 21.97
N GLY A 95 7.28 -3.69 21.10
CA GLY A 95 7.61 -5.02 20.64
C GLY A 95 7.43 -5.17 19.14
N GLY A 96 7.20 -6.41 18.72
CA GLY A 96 7.08 -6.81 17.33
C GLY A 96 7.42 -8.28 17.21
N ARG A 97 8.01 -8.67 16.10
CA ARG A 97 8.21 -10.09 15.80
C ARG A 97 9.28 -10.74 16.65
N LEU A 98 8.98 -11.92 17.19
CA LEU A 98 9.92 -12.70 18.00
C LEU A 98 11.13 -13.20 17.20
N ASP A 99 10.95 -13.57 15.94
CA ASP A 99 12.05 -14.02 15.07
C ASP A 99 13.05 -12.88 14.80
N SER A 100 12.55 -11.68 14.50
CA SER A 100 13.33 -10.48 14.29
C SER A 100 14.06 -10.08 15.57
N ALA A 101 13.37 -10.12 16.71
CA ALA A 101 13.97 -9.88 18.02
C ALA A 101 15.14 -10.84 18.29
N ALA A 102 14.96 -12.14 18.00
CA ALA A 102 15.99 -13.15 18.17
C ALA A 102 17.21 -12.93 17.29
N GLU A 103 16.98 -12.57 16.03
CA GLU A 103 18.05 -12.27 15.09
C GLU A 103 18.81 -11.00 15.46
N ILE A 104 18.13 -9.99 16.00
CA ILE A 104 18.74 -8.78 16.57
C ILE A 104 19.56 -9.16 17.81
N THR A 105 18.97 -9.86 18.78
CA THR A 105 19.66 -10.34 19.98
C THR A 105 20.89 -11.18 19.63
N SER A 106 20.80 -12.03 18.60
CA SER A 106 21.92 -12.84 18.12
C SER A 106 23.04 -11.98 17.52
N ALA A 107 22.69 -10.92 16.79
CA ALA A 107 23.66 -9.96 16.25
C ALA A 107 24.35 -9.18 17.38
N LEU A 108 23.58 -8.59 18.29
CA LEU A 108 24.10 -7.83 19.44
C LEU A 108 25.00 -8.67 20.35
N ASN A 109 24.65 -9.93 20.57
CA ASN A 109 25.51 -10.84 21.31
C ASN A 109 26.84 -11.12 20.58
N ARG A 110 26.98 -10.86 19.28
CA ARG A 110 28.26 -10.98 18.56
C ARG A 110 28.99 -9.64 18.40
N ALA A 111 28.43 -8.55 18.89
CA ALA A 111 29.03 -7.23 18.79
C ALA A 111 30.43 -7.22 19.41
N THR A 112 31.37 -6.59 18.69
CA THR A 112 32.78 -6.47 19.06
C THR A 112 33.11 -5.16 19.76
N ILE A 113 32.19 -4.20 19.73
CA ILE A 113 32.29 -2.91 20.42
C ILE A 113 31.21 -2.79 21.50
N PRO A 114 31.42 -1.97 22.55
CA PRO A 114 30.45 -1.79 23.63
C PRO A 114 29.06 -1.39 23.15
N THR A 115 28.03 -2.06 23.66
CA THR A 115 26.63 -1.81 23.30
C THR A 115 25.82 -1.30 24.49
N TYR A 116 25.06 -0.24 24.24
CA TYR A 116 24.20 0.42 25.21
C TYR A 116 22.78 0.46 24.65
N THR A 117 21.78 0.22 25.49
CA THR A 117 20.39 0.59 25.18
C THR A 117 20.01 1.79 26.03
N PHE A 118 19.52 2.84 25.37
CA PHE A 118 18.84 3.95 26.03
C PHE A 118 17.33 3.81 25.84
N ILE A 119 16.62 3.44 26.89
CA ILE A 119 15.17 3.29 26.86
C ILE A 119 14.56 4.68 27.04
N ASN A 120 14.20 5.33 25.94
CA ASN A 120 13.66 6.69 25.95
C ASN A 120 12.24 6.71 26.53
N SER A 121 11.40 5.75 26.17
CA SER A 121 10.05 5.63 26.72
C SER A 121 9.68 4.19 27.02
N ASN A 122 9.90 3.27 26.08
CA ASN A 122 9.43 1.90 26.24
C ASN A 122 10.38 0.87 25.63
N ALA A 123 10.57 -0.23 26.35
CA ALA A 123 11.21 -1.46 25.92
C ALA A 123 10.29 -2.64 26.22
N GLY A 124 9.11 -2.62 25.60
CA GLY A 124 8.09 -3.66 25.78
C GLY A 124 8.35 -4.88 24.90
N SER A 125 7.97 -6.07 25.38
CA SER A 125 7.99 -7.31 24.61
C SER A 125 9.36 -7.57 23.96
N ALA A 126 9.43 -7.75 22.64
CA ALA A 126 10.67 -7.89 21.88
C ALA A 126 11.74 -6.83 22.20
N GLY A 127 11.34 -5.60 22.57
CA GLY A 127 12.26 -4.56 23.01
C GLY A 127 13.05 -4.93 24.26
N SER A 128 12.42 -5.56 25.25
CA SER A 128 13.11 -6.01 26.47
C SER A 128 14.15 -7.11 26.19
N LEU A 129 13.86 -8.01 25.25
CA LEU A 129 14.79 -9.06 24.80
C LEU A 129 16.03 -8.43 24.14
N ILE A 130 15.81 -7.43 23.30
CA ILE A 130 16.88 -6.69 22.63
C ILE A 130 17.71 -5.90 23.66
N ALA A 131 17.08 -5.24 24.62
CA ALA A 131 17.77 -4.50 25.68
C ALA A 131 18.70 -5.42 26.50
N LEU A 132 18.21 -6.60 26.90
CA LEU A 132 19.00 -7.63 27.61
C LEU A 132 20.15 -8.22 26.77
N ALA A 133 20.13 -7.99 25.46
CA ALA A 133 21.20 -8.40 24.54
C ALA A 133 22.33 -7.36 24.42
N THR A 134 22.15 -6.17 25.00
CA THR A 134 23.20 -5.15 25.11
C THR A 134 23.94 -5.25 26.44
N GLN A 135 25.14 -4.69 26.54
CA GLN A 135 25.94 -4.74 27.76
C GLN A 135 25.44 -3.79 28.85
N HIS A 136 24.91 -2.64 28.43
CA HIS A 136 24.54 -1.57 29.33
C HIS A 136 23.12 -1.07 29.05
N ILE A 137 22.33 -0.85 30.10
CA ILE A 137 20.94 -0.38 29.98
C ILE A 137 20.78 0.90 30.78
N TYR A 138 20.42 1.99 30.10
CA TYR A 138 20.03 3.25 30.72
C TYR A 138 18.58 3.57 30.38
N MET A 139 17.87 4.14 31.35
CA MET A 139 16.44 4.41 31.23
C MET A 139 16.14 5.90 31.38
N ALA A 140 15.23 6.43 30.58
CA ALA A 140 14.70 7.77 30.81
C ALA A 140 13.86 7.80 32.11
N PRO A 141 13.74 8.96 32.79
CA PRO A 141 13.01 9.05 34.06
C PRO A 141 11.58 8.51 34.02
N VAL A 142 10.91 8.66 32.87
CA VAL A 142 9.57 8.13 32.60
C VAL A 142 9.68 7.08 31.49
N SER A 143 10.04 5.87 31.88
CA SER A 143 10.14 4.75 30.95
C SER A 143 9.87 3.40 31.61
N ALA A 144 9.59 2.38 30.79
CA ALA A 144 9.30 1.02 31.22
C ALA A 144 10.03 -0.04 30.38
N ILE A 145 10.31 -1.19 31.00
CA ILE A 145 10.89 -2.38 30.37
C ILE A 145 10.19 -3.65 30.88
N GLY A 146 9.95 -4.62 30.00
CA GLY A 146 9.40 -5.93 30.35
C GLY A 146 8.16 -6.29 29.52
N ALA A 147 7.17 -6.94 30.14
CA ALA A 147 5.94 -7.39 29.49
C ALA A 147 6.19 -8.15 28.18
N ALA A 148 6.94 -9.25 28.26
CA ALA A 148 7.41 -10.02 27.12
C ALA A 148 6.82 -11.42 27.00
N ALA A 149 5.70 -11.70 27.66
CA ALA A 149 4.97 -12.93 27.39
C ALA A 149 4.60 -13.00 25.89
N PRO A 150 4.87 -14.15 25.24
CA PRO A 150 4.57 -14.31 23.83
C PRO A 150 3.05 -14.29 23.65
N VAL A 151 2.60 -13.56 22.63
CA VAL A 151 1.21 -13.47 22.18
C VAL A 151 1.17 -13.69 20.68
N LEU A 152 0.02 -14.13 20.18
CA LEU A 152 -0.27 -14.14 18.76
C LEU A 152 -0.31 -12.71 18.22
N PRO A 153 -0.09 -12.48 16.92
CA PRO A 153 -0.21 -11.15 16.29
C PRO A 153 -1.57 -10.47 16.52
N THR A 154 -2.59 -11.26 16.85
CA THR A 154 -3.94 -10.79 17.21
C THR A 154 -4.02 -10.14 18.59
N GLY A 155 -2.95 -10.19 19.38
CA GLY A 155 -2.92 -9.78 20.79
C GLY A 155 -3.43 -10.85 21.75
N GLU A 156 -3.74 -12.05 21.23
CA GLU A 156 -4.25 -13.14 22.04
C GLU A 156 -3.17 -14.08 22.53
N ASP A 157 -3.57 -14.81 23.55
CA ASP A 157 -2.81 -15.83 24.21
C ASP A 157 -2.53 -17.06 23.29
N LEU A 158 -1.28 -17.55 23.27
CA LEU A 158 -0.95 -18.80 22.57
C LEU A 158 -1.70 -20.00 23.20
N PRO A 159 -2.05 -21.03 22.39
CA PRO A 159 -2.50 -22.32 22.90
C PRO A 159 -1.52 -22.87 23.95
N LEU A 160 -2.03 -23.57 24.97
CA LEU A 160 -1.24 -23.95 26.15
C LEU A 160 0.08 -24.67 25.80
N THR A 161 0.02 -25.69 24.93
CA THR A 161 1.20 -26.49 24.55
C THR A 161 2.23 -25.69 23.74
N GLU A 162 1.79 -24.81 22.85
CA GLU A 162 2.67 -23.91 22.09
C GLU A 162 3.28 -22.85 22.98
N ARG A 163 2.49 -22.31 23.92
CA ARG A 163 2.96 -21.35 24.90
C ARG A 163 4.06 -21.92 25.78
N GLU A 164 3.88 -23.13 26.31
CA GLU A 164 4.89 -23.78 27.16
C GLU A 164 6.21 -24.00 26.41
N LYS A 165 6.15 -24.49 25.17
CA LYS A 165 7.33 -24.65 24.31
C LYS A 165 8.00 -23.32 24.01
N THR A 166 7.20 -22.31 23.68
CA THR A 166 7.67 -20.96 23.35
C THR A 166 8.34 -20.33 24.57
N ILE A 167 7.65 -20.27 25.72
CA ILE A 167 8.22 -19.77 26.98
C ILE A 167 9.49 -20.54 27.34
N SER A 168 9.49 -21.88 27.29
CA SER A 168 10.67 -22.69 27.62
C SER A 168 11.90 -22.33 26.76
N TYR A 169 11.71 -22.24 25.44
CA TYR A 169 12.80 -21.90 24.52
C TYR A 169 13.29 -20.46 24.71
N TRP A 170 12.38 -19.49 24.73
CA TRP A 170 12.76 -18.08 24.76
C TRP A 170 13.29 -17.64 26.13
N THR A 171 12.78 -18.19 27.24
CA THR A 171 13.36 -17.93 28.56
C THR A 171 14.77 -18.50 28.68
N ALA A 172 15.08 -19.63 28.03
CA ALA A 172 16.45 -20.13 27.96
C ALA A 172 17.36 -19.16 27.19
N LEU A 173 16.89 -18.66 26.03
CA LEU A 173 17.63 -17.68 25.24
C LEU A 173 17.87 -16.37 26.00
N ILE A 174 16.83 -15.82 26.64
CA ILE A 174 16.93 -14.59 27.44
C ILE A 174 17.90 -14.77 28.59
N ARG A 175 17.79 -15.86 29.36
CA ARG A 175 18.72 -16.11 30.48
C ARG A 175 20.16 -16.18 29.99
N SER A 176 20.40 -16.89 28.88
CA SER A 176 21.74 -16.98 28.28
C SER A 176 22.27 -15.60 27.84
N SER A 177 21.42 -14.77 27.25
CA SER A 177 21.78 -13.41 26.82
C SER A 177 22.05 -12.50 28.02
N ALA A 178 21.19 -12.54 29.03
CA ALA A 178 21.33 -11.77 30.25
C ALA A 178 22.63 -12.12 30.99
N ILE A 179 22.92 -13.41 31.18
CA ILE A 179 24.17 -13.88 31.82
C ILE A 179 25.39 -13.38 31.05
N LYS A 180 25.37 -13.50 29.71
CA LYS A 180 26.47 -13.06 28.86
C LYS A 180 26.78 -11.57 29.03
N ASN A 181 25.74 -10.75 29.16
CA ASN A 181 25.87 -9.30 29.25
C ASN A 181 25.91 -8.76 30.68
N GLY A 182 25.87 -9.63 31.69
CA GLY A 182 25.96 -9.24 33.10
C GLY A 182 24.64 -8.78 33.73
N HIS A 183 23.51 -8.96 33.05
CA HIS A 183 22.17 -8.66 33.57
C HIS A 183 21.64 -9.77 34.47
N ASN A 184 20.67 -9.46 35.33
CA ASN A 184 19.99 -10.45 36.15
C ASN A 184 19.12 -11.38 35.28
N PRO A 185 19.46 -12.67 35.13
CA PRO A 185 18.70 -13.58 34.27
C PRO A 185 17.29 -13.90 34.80
N ASP A 186 17.07 -13.81 36.10
CA ASP A 186 15.75 -14.09 36.70
C ASP A 186 14.75 -12.98 36.38
N ILE A 187 15.21 -11.72 36.31
CA ILE A 187 14.39 -10.59 35.87
C ILE A 187 14.01 -10.75 34.40
N GLY A 188 14.98 -11.10 33.55
CA GLY A 188 14.72 -11.37 32.13
C GLY A 188 13.73 -12.52 31.92
N GLU A 189 13.85 -13.61 32.69
CA GLU A 189 12.89 -14.71 32.65
C GLU A 189 11.48 -14.27 33.08
N ALA A 190 11.38 -13.45 34.14
CA ALA A 190 10.13 -12.93 34.66
C ALA A 190 9.38 -11.98 33.70
N PHE A 191 10.09 -11.39 32.73
CA PHE A 191 9.42 -10.63 31.66
C PHE A 191 8.53 -11.51 30.79
N MET A 192 8.87 -12.79 30.58
CA MET A 192 8.10 -13.71 29.73
C MET A 192 7.26 -14.71 30.50
N ASN A 193 7.80 -15.20 31.62
CA ASN A 193 7.24 -16.33 32.35
C ASN A 193 6.47 -15.83 33.59
N LYS A 194 5.15 -15.83 33.51
CA LYS A 194 4.28 -15.41 34.62
C LYS A 194 4.40 -16.27 35.89
N ASP A 195 4.93 -17.48 35.77
CA ASP A 195 5.08 -18.41 36.88
C ASP A 195 6.46 -18.28 37.56
N LYS A 196 7.33 -17.42 37.01
CA LYS A 196 8.64 -17.11 37.59
C LYS A 196 8.45 -16.17 38.78
N GLU A 197 8.76 -16.66 39.97
CA GLU A 197 8.92 -15.79 41.13
C GLU A 197 10.35 -15.24 41.17
N VAL A 198 10.52 -13.95 41.42
CA VAL A 198 11.85 -13.34 41.62
C VAL A 198 11.94 -12.80 43.04
N LYS A 199 12.87 -13.36 43.82
CA LYS A 199 13.19 -12.96 45.20
C LYS A 199 14.68 -12.65 45.29
N ILE A 200 15.01 -11.52 45.90
CA ILE A 200 16.40 -11.14 46.18
C ILE A 200 16.51 -10.88 47.68
N GLY A 201 17.17 -11.80 48.39
CA GLY A 201 17.09 -11.85 49.86
C GLY A 201 15.65 -12.11 50.31
N ASP A 202 15.18 -11.34 51.28
CA ASP A 202 13.80 -11.44 51.81
C ASP A 202 12.78 -10.66 50.97
N ARG A 203 13.22 -9.88 49.99
CA ARG A 203 12.32 -9.05 49.17
C ARG A 203 11.82 -9.83 47.95
N VAL A 204 10.50 -9.90 47.82
CA VAL A 204 9.83 -10.34 46.60
C VAL A 204 9.82 -9.18 45.61
N ILE A 205 10.55 -9.33 44.50
CA ILE A 205 10.57 -8.37 43.40
C ILE A 205 9.40 -8.64 42.46
N HIS A 206 9.11 -9.91 42.21
CA HIS A 206 8.04 -10.34 41.34
C HIS A 206 7.34 -11.58 41.92
N PRO A 207 6.06 -11.47 42.34
CA PRO A 207 5.28 -12.63 42.76
C PRO A 207 4.83 -13.44 41.53
N LYS A 208 4.47 -14.71 41.74
CA LYS A 208 3.88 -15.54 40.68
C LYS A 208 2.51 -15.03 40.26
N GLY A 209 2.16 -15.23 38.99
CA GLY A 209 0.81 -15.05 38.45
C GLY A 209 0.65 -13.88 37.48
N THR A 210 1.65 -13.02 37.32
CA THR A 210 1.65 -11.90 36.37
C THR A 210 2.96 -11.84 35.60
N VAL A 211 3.05 -11.08 34.52
CA VAL A 211 4.34 -10.77 33.87
C VAL A 211 4.98 -9.56 34.54
N LEU A 212 6.31 -9.55 34.64
CA LEU A 212 7.02 -8.42 35.22
C LEU A 212 7.17 -7.28 34.21
N THR A 213 6.94 -6.07 34.69
CA THR A 213 7.31 -4.80 34.04
C THR A 213 7.97 -3.94 35.10
N LEU A 214 9.09 -3.31 34.75
CA LEU A 214 9.83 -2.42 35.65
C LEU A 214 9.78 -0.99 35.10
N SER A 215 9.53 -0.04 35.99
CA SER A 215 9.83 1.37 35.78
C SER A 215 11.34 1.63 35.80
N ALA A 216 11.75 2.80 35.33
CA ALA A 216 13.14 3.24 35.41
C ALA A 216 13.70 3.22 36.85
N GLN A 217 12.88 3.59 37.84
CA GLN A 217 13.28 3.60 39.25
C GLN A 217 13.47 2.19 39.78
N GLU A 218 12.56 1.26 39.48
CA GLU A 218 12.67 -0.14 39.93
C GLU A 218 13.83 -0.86 39.24
N ALA A 219 13.98 -0.67 37.92
CA ALA A 219 15.04 -1.31 37.15
C ALA A 219 16.45 -0.87 37.59
N THR A 220 16.61 0.37 38.05
CA THR A 220 17.90 0.92 38.47
C THR A 220 18.12 0.86 39.99
N GLU A 221 17.16 0.31 40.73
CA GLU A 221 17.27 0.15 42.18
C GLU A 221 18.45 -0.76 42.54
N LYS A 222 19.28 -0.32 43.48
CA LYS A 222 20.43 -1.10 43.94
C LYS A 222 20.04 -2.05 45.05
N ILE A 223 20.19 -3.35 44.80
CA ILE A 223 20.01 -4.41 45.80
C ILE A 223 21.35 -5.12 45.96
N ASN A 224 21.86 -5.18 47.20
CA ASN A 224 23.20 -5.70 47.51
C ASN A 224 24.33 -5.03 46.69
N GLY A 225 24.20 -3.71 46.46
CA GLY A 225 25.20 -2.91 45.75
C GLY A 225 25.20 -3.03 44.22
N LYS A 226 24.35 -3.89 43.64
CA LYS A 226 24.17 -4.04 42.19
C LYS A 226 22.79 -3.52 41.75
N PRO A 227 22.68 -2.86 40.60
CA PRO A 227 21.36 -2.51 40.05
C PRO A 227 20.54 -3.77 39.77
N LEU A 228 19.23 -3.66 39.89
CA LEU A 228 18.31 -4.76 39.60
C LEU A 228 18.41 -5.22 38.14
N LEU A 229 18.52 -4.25 37.22
CA LEU A 229 18.64 -4.47 35.79
C LEU A 229 19.41 -3.36 35.07
N GLY A 230 19.01 -2.10 35.23
CA GLY A 230 19.56 -0.95 34.51
C GLY A 230 20.70 -0.26 35.25
N ASP A 231 21.74 0.16 34.53
CA ASP A 231 22.92 0.84 35.07
C ASP A 231 22.59 2.21 35.69
N GLY A 232 21.56 2.88 35.16
CA GLY A 232 21.09 4.14 35.72
C GLY A 232 20.01 4.83 34.92
N ILE A 233 19.50 5.92 35.49
CA ILE A 233 18.54 6.81 34.84
C ILE A 233 19.30 7.91 34.10
N ALA A 234 18.99 8.17 32.83
CA ALA A 234 19.56 9.23 32.03
C ALA A 234 18.46 10.07 31.36
N ALA A 235 18.54 11.40 31.39
CA ALA A 235 17.51 12.28 30.81
C ALA A 235 17.60 12.36 29.28
N SER A 236 18.75 12.03 28.70
CA SER A 236 19.01 12.05 27.26
C SER A 236 20.19 11.16 26.90
N ILE A 237 20.44 10.95 25.62
CA ILE A 237 21.64 10.26 25.12
C ILE A 237 22.93 10.98 25.57
N VAL A 238 22.92 12.32 25.60
CA VAL A 238 24.07 13.10 26.08
C VAL A 238 24.34 12.80 27.56
N ASP A 239 23.30 12.79 28.40
CA ASP A 239 23.42 12.45 29.82
C ASP A 239 23.89 10.99 30.02
N LEU A 240 23.41 10.05 29.19
CA LEU A 240 23.89 8.67 29.18
C LEU A 240 25.39 8.63 28.88
N THR A 241 25.85 9.29 27.82
CA THR A 241 27.28 9.26 27.44
C THR A 241 28.18 9.79 28.55
N GLN A 242 27.74 10.85 29.25
CA GLN A 242 28.45 11.39 30.39
C GLN A 242 28.49 10.41 31.57
N LYS A 243 27.36 9.80 31.92
CA LYS A 243 27.26 8.83 33.04
C LYS A 243 28.01 7.53 32.77
N ALA A 244 28.04 7.08 31.52
CA ALA A 244 28.78 5.90 31.08
C ALA A 244 30.28 6.18 30.88
N GLY A 245 30.71 7.45 30.93
CA GLY A 245 32.10 7.84 30.71
C GLY A 245 32.57 7.68 29.27
N LEU A 246 31.65 7.67 28.30
CA LEU A 246 31.95 7.54 26.88
C LEU A 246 32.57 8.85 26.35
N LYS A 247 33.60 8.71 25.51
CA LYS A 247 34.32 9.84 24.91
C LYS A 247 34.33 9.66 23.40
N GLY A 248 33.73 10.60 22.67
CA GLY A 248 33.63 10.58 21.22
C GLY A 248 32.56 11.54 20.74
N ASN A 249 32.55 11.82 19.43
CA ASN A 249 31.44 12.57 18.85
C ASN A 249 30.22 11.66 18.73
N ILE A 250 29.04 12.20 19.01
CA ILE A 250 27.79 11.46 18.88
C ILE A 250 27.35 11.55 17.41
N VAL A 251 27.29 10.42 16.73
CA VAL A 251 26.85 10.32 15.34
C VAL A 251 25.58 9.49 15.28
N SER A 252 24.48 10.07 14.81
CA SER A 252 23.22 9.34 14.67
C SER A 252 23.12 8.75 13.28
N LEU A 253 22.95 7.43 13.18
CA LEU A 253 22.60 6.79 11.92
C LEU A 253 21.10 6.58 11.87
N ASN A 254 20.45 7.18 10.87
CA ASN A 254 19.03 6.99 10.62
C ASN A 254 18.81 5.99 9.48
N PRO A 255 17.63 5.35 9.39
CA PRO A 255 17.25 4.56 8.23
C PRO A 255 17.38 5.41 6.96
N SER A 256 17.99 4.87 5.90
CA SER A 256 18.29 5.64 4.68
C SER A 256 17.89 4.90 3.41
N GLY A 257 17.56 5.67 2.36
CA GLY A 257 17.19 5.12 1.05
C GLY A 257 16.01 4.15 1.12
N PHE A 258 16.25 2.88 0.75
CA PHE A 258 15.23 1.85 0.70
C PHE A 258 14.66 1.44 2.06
N GLU A 259 15.42 1.56 3.15
CA GLU A 259 14.93 1.24 4.50
C GLU A 259 13.85 2.23 4.91
N GLN A 260 14.12 3.53 4.74
CA GLN A 260 13.16 4.58 5.02
C GLN A 260 11.93 4.44 4.12
N LEU A 261 12.12 4.16 2.83
CA LEU A 261 11.02 3.90 1.91
C LEU A 261 10.15 2.71 2.37
N ALA A 262 10.74 1.61 2.82
CA ALA A 262 10.01 0.46 3.33
C ALA A 262 9.15 0.81 4.56
N PHE A 263 9.71 1.54 5.53
CA PHE A 263 8.95 1.99 6.70
C PHE A 263 7.77 2.89 6.30
N TRP A 264 7.97 3.84 5.38
CA TRP A 264 6.90 4.74 4.91
C TRP A 264 5.83 4.03 4.09
N ILE A 265 6.21 3.14 3.19
CA ILE A 265 5.25 2.41 2.35
C ILE A 265 4.34 1.54 3.22
N THR A 266 4.90 0.81 4.18
CA THR A 266 4.10 -0.03 5.09
C THR A 266 3.15 0.82 5.93
N ALA A 267 3.61 1.98 6.44
CA ALA A 267 2.74 2.90 7.18
C ALA A 267 1.63 3.51 6.31
N LEU A 268 1.89 3.76 5.03
CA LEU A 268 0.92 4.33 4.07
C LEU A 268 0.06 3.28 3.36
N ALA A 269 0.19 2.00 3.70
CA ALA A 269 -0.52 0.90 3.05
C ALA A 269 -2.05 1.12 2.90
N PRO A 270 -2.80 1.60 3.91
CA PRO A 270 -4.23 1.86 3.76
C PRO A 270 -4.55 2.94 2.71
N LEU A 271 -3.70 3.98 2.61
CA LEU A 271 -3.85 5.06 1.63
C LEU A 271 -3.48 4.59 0.22
N LEU A 272 -2.46 3.74 0.10
CA LEU A 272 -2.11 3.09 -1.16
C LEU A 272 -3.24 2.18 -1.65
N LEU A 273 -3.86 1.42 -0.75
CA LEU A 273 -5.02 0.58 -1.08
C LEU A 273 -6.22 1.43 -1.54
N LEU A 274 -6.53 2.49 -0.82
CA LEU A 274 -7.58 3.46 -1.17
C LEU A 274 -7.33 4.09 -2.56
N GLY A 275 -6.11 4.59 -2.80
CA GLY A 275 -5.72 5.16 -4.08
C GLY A 275 -5.76 4.16 -5.22
N GLY A 276 -5.34 2.91 -4.96
CA GLY A 276 -5.43 1.79 -5.88
C GLY A 276 -6.86 1.52 -6.34
N ILE A 277 -7.79 1.42 -5.39
CA ILE A 277 -9.22 1.16 -5.66
C ILE A 277 -9.86 2.33 -6.41
N ILE A 278 -9.61 3.58 -5.99
CA ILE A 278 -10.17 4.77 -6.65
C ILE A 278 -9.62 4.89 -8.08
N GLY A 279 -8.32 4.68 -8.29
CA GLY A 279 -7.70 4.72 -9.62
C GLY A 279 -8.31 3.69 -10.56
N ALA A 280 -8.50 2.46 -10.08
CA ALA A 280 -9.14 1.39 -10.86
C ALA A 280 -10.58 1.75 -11.25
N TYR A 281 -11.35 2.32 -10.31
CA TYR A 281 -12.71 2.80 -10.59
C TYR A 281 -12.74 3.91 -11.66
N LEU A 282 -11.82 4.88 -11.58
CA LEU A 282 -11.76 5.98 -12.53
C LEU A 282 -11.35 5.52 -13.94
N GLU A 283 -10.41 4.58 -14.06
CA GLU A 283 -10.06 3.94 -15.32
C GLU A 283 -11.27 3.25 -15.94
N PHE A 284 -12.06 2.53 -15.12
CA PHE A 284 -13.27 1.86 -15.58
C PHE A 284 -14.36 2.83 -16.05
N LYS A 285 -14.53 3.98 -15.38
CA LYS A 285 -15.50 5.01 -15.78
C LYS A 285 -15.07 5.83 -16.99
N ILE A 286 -13.77 5.97 -17.21
CA ILE A 286 -13.19 6.79 -18.27
C ILE A 286 -12.25 5.93 -19.11
N PRO A 287 -12.79 4.97 -19.88
CA PRO A 287 -11.96 4.07 -20.67
C PRO A 287 -11.10 4.85 -21.67
N GLY A 288 -9.80 4.55 -21.69
CA GLY A 288 -8.82 5.20 -22.57
C GLY A 288 -8.09 6.40 -21.94
N ALA A 289 -8.46 6.81 -20.73
CA ALA A 289 -7.62 7.71 -19.93
C ALA A 289 -6.55 6.87 -19.25
N SER A 290 -5.38 6.62 -19.85
CA SER A 290 -4.38 5.70 -19.25
C SER A 290 -3.82 6.11 -17.87
N LEU A 291 -4.10 7.33 -17.40
CA LEU A 291 -3.48 7.89 -16.18
C LEU A 291 -4.03 7.28 -14.87
N PRO A 292 -5.35 7.18 -14.63
CA PRO A 292 -5.87 6.55 -13.41
C PRO A 292 -5.51 5.07 -13.29
N GLY A 293 -5.45 4.34 -14.41
CA GLY A 293 -4.96 2.95 -14.45
C GLY A 293 -3.49 2.84 -14.04
N ILE A 294 -2.62 3.72 -14.54
CA ILE A 294 -1.20 3.77 -14.10
C ILE A 294 -1.09 4.09 -12.61
N ILE A 295 -1.88 5.06 -12.11
CA ILE A 295 -1.90 5.39 -10.68
C ILE A 295 -2.35 4.18 -9.86
N SER A 296 -3.41 3.49 -10.28
CA SER A 296 -3.90 2.28 -9.62
C SER A 296 -2.84 1.19 -9.55
N ALA A 297 -2.21 0.87 -10.69
CA ALA A 297 -1.15 -0.12 -10.77
C ALA A 297 0.05 0.26 -9.89
N THR A 298 0.44 1.54 -9.87
CA THR A 298 1.54 2.04 -9.03
C THR A 298 1.21 1.90 -7.55
N CYS A 299 -0.01 2.27 -7.13
CA CYS A 299 -0.47 2.14 -5.76
C CYS A 299 -0.46 0.68 -5.28
N PHE A 300 -1.00 -0.24 -6.07
CA PHE A 300 -0.97 -1.67 -5.72
C PHE A 300 0.45 -2.23 -5.73
N ALA A 301 1.29 -1.85 -6.69
CA ALA A 301 2.69 -2.27 -6.74
C ALA A 301 3.47 -1.81 -5.50
N LEU A 302 3.31 -0.55 -5.08
CA LEU A 302 3.92 -0.04 -3.86
C LEU A 302 3.37 -0.76 -2.62
N PHE A 303 2.06 -0.98 -2.55
CA PHE A 303 1.43 -1.75 -1.46
C PHE A 303 2.09 -3.12 -1.31
N PHE A 304 2.16 -3.91 -2.38
CA PHE A 304 2.78 -5.24 -2.32
C PHE A 304 4.29 -5.17 -2.05
N LEU A 305 5.00 -4.19 -2.60
CA LEU A 305 6.43 -4.00 -2.36
C LEU A 305 6.72 -3.71 -0.88
N GLY A 306 5.92 -2.86 -0.22
CA GLY A 306 6.09 -2.57 1.21
C GLY A 306 5.92 -3.81 2.08
N HIS A 307 4.88 -4.60 1.81
CA HIS A 307 4.63 -5.85 2.55
C HIS A 307 5.66 -6.93 2.25
N TYR A 308 6.21 -6.95 1.02
CA TYR A 308 7.34 -7.82 0.68
C TYR A 308 8.61 -7.45 1.44
N LEU A 309 8.96 -6.16 1.48
CA LEU A 309 10.12 -5.67 2.23
C LEU A 309 9.95 -5.81 3.74
N ALA A 310 8.71 -5.70 4.24
CA ALA A 310 8.38 -5.96 5.64
C ALA A 310 8.38 -7.45 6.00
N GLY A 311 8.54 -8.36 5.03
CA GLY A 311 8.54 -9.80 5.25
C GLY A 311 7.15 -10.40 5.51
N LEU A 312 6.07 -9.67 5.21
CA LEU A 312 4.68 -10.09 5.42
C LEU A 312 4.13 -10.90 4.23
N ALA A 313 4.62 -10.63 3.01
CA ALA A 313 4.09 -11.22 1.78
C ALA A 313 5.22 -11.61 0.82
N GLY A 314 5.11 -12.76 0.16
CA GLY A 314 6.02 -13.15 -0.93
C GLY A 314 5.46 -12.87 -2.33
N TRP A 315 6.14 -13.38 -3.35
CA TRP A 315 5.75 -13.26 -4.76
C TRP A 315 4.46 -14.02 -5.09
N GLU A 316 4.14 -15.04 -4.29
CA GLU A 316 2.90 -15.81 -4.41
C GLU A 316 1.65 -14.95 -4.26
N VAL A 317 1.68 -13.98 -3.35
CA VAL A 317 0.55 -13.09 -3.08
C VAL A 317 0.34 -12.14 -4.26
N VAL A 318 1.44 -11.60 -4.81
CA VAL A 318 1.41 -10.75 -6.01
C VAL A 318 0.89 -11.53 -7.21
N GLY A 319 1.36 -12.76 -7.41
CA GLY A 319 0.90 -13.65 -8.48
C GLY A 319 -0.60 -13.92 -8.40
N LEU A 320 -1.12 -14.15 -7.19
CA LEU A 320 -2.55 -14.35 -6.95
C LEU A 320 -3.39 -13.11 -7.30
N PHE A 321 -2.91 -11.91 -6.97
CA PHE A 321 -3.57 -10.65 -7.33
C PHE A 321 -3.64 -10.47 -8.85
N VAL A 322 -2.50 -10.65 -9.53
CA VAL A 322 -2.38 -10.51 -10.99
C VAL A 322 -3.27 -11.53 -11.70
N LEU A 323 -3.29 -12.78 -11.23
CA LEU A 323 -4.20 -13.80 -11.74
C LEU A 323 -5.66 -13.36 -11.59
N GLY A 324 -6.04 -12.81 -10.43
CA GLY A 324 -7.37 -12.27 -10.20
C GLY A 324 -7.73 -11.15 -11.18
N VAL A 325 -6.82 -10.19 -11.40
CA VAL A 325 -7.00 -9.11 -12.39
C VAL A 325 -7.18 -9.68 -13.80
N VAL A 326 -6.37 -10.66 -14.21
CA VAL A 326 -6.47 -11.30 -15.53
C VAL A 326 -7.83 -11.98 -15.72
N LEU A 327 -8.34 -12.68 -14.71
CA LEU A 327 -9.67 -13.32 -14.78
C LEU A 327 -10.79 -12.28 -14.92
N VAL A 328 -10.71 -11.16 -14.21
CA VAL A 328 -11.67 -10.04 -14.36
C VAL A 328 -11.60 -9.47 -15.78
N LEU A 329 -10.40 -9.28 -16.33
CA LEU A 329 -10.23 -8.79 -17.70
C LEU A 329 -10.76 -9.79 -18.74
N ILE A 330 -10.55 -11.09 -18.55
CA ILE A 330 -11.10 -12.12 -19.43
C ILE A 330 -12.63 -12.04 -19.46
N GLU A 331 -13.28 -11.90 -18.30
CA GLU A 331 -14.73 -11.74 -18.24
C GLU A 331 -15.19 -10.50 -19.01
N ILE A 332 -14.57 -9.34 -18.75
CA ILE A 332 -14.94 -8.08 -19.37
C ILE A 332 -14.72 -8.10 -20.89
N LEU A 333 -13.66 -8.76 -21.38
CA LEU A 333 -13.31 -8.77 -22.81
C LEU A 333 -14.08 -9.81 -23.62
N PHE A 334 -14.26 -11.03 -23.08
CA PHE A 334 -14.80 -12.16 -23.82
C PHE A 334 -16.25 -12.50 -23.45
N PHE A 335 -16.68 -12.17 -22.24
CA PHE A 335 -17.94 -12.65 -21.65
C PHE A 335 -18.85 -11.54 -21.09
N ALA A 336 -18.64 -10.28 -21.49
CA ALA A 336 -19.36 -9.10 -20.97
C ALA A 336 -20.90 -9.21 -20.96
N HIS A 337 -21.48 -10.10 -21.78
CA HIS A 337 -22.93 -10.31 -21.88
C HIS A 337 -23.36 -11.76 -21.55
N GLY A 338 -22.46 -12.61 -21.08
CA GLY A 338 -22.66 -14.06 -20.94
C GLY A 338 -22.60 -14.58 -19.51
N THR A 339 -21.39 -14.70 -18.94
CA THR A 339 -21.14 -15.26 -17.59
C THR A 339 -20.57 -14.20 -16.65
N ILE A 340 -20.75 -14.40 -15.33
CA ILE A 340 -20.11 -13.59 -14.27
C ILE A 340 -19.11 -14.42 -13.43
N VAL A 341 -18.86 -15.67 -13.83
CA VAL A 341 -18.07 -16.64 -13.07
C VAL A 341 -16.60 -16.23 -12.99
N PHE A 342 -15.97 -15.87 -14.12
CA PHE A 342 -14.56 -15.49 -14.13
C PHE A 342 -14.35 -14.16 -13.41
N GLY A 343 -15.31 -13.23 -13.55
CA GLY A 343 -15.28 -11.96 -12.83
C GLY A 343 -15.33 -12.15 -11.31
N VAL A 344 -16.27 -12.95 -10.81
CA VAL A 344 -16.42 -13.21 -9.37
C VAL A 344 -15.20 -13.94 -8.80
N ILE A 345 -14.70 -14.97 -9.48
CA ILE A 345 -13.49 -15.68 -9.06
C ILE A 345 -12.31 -14.72 -9.06
N GLY A 346 -12.16 -13.90 -10.10
CA GLY A 346 -11.07 -12.93 -10.19
C GLY A 346 -11.07 -11.92 -9.05
N VAL A 347 -12.22 -11.32 -8.74
CA VAL A 347 -12.37 -10.41 -7.59
C VAL A 347 -12.08 -11.12 -6.27
N PHE A 348 -12.56 -12.36 -6.10
CA PHE A 348 -12.25 -13.15 -4.91
C PHE A 348 -10.73 -13.35 -4.75
N LEU A 349 -10.01 -13.74 -5.80
CA LEU A 349 -8.55 -13.89 -5.76
C LEU A 349 -7.83 -12.57 -5.43
N MET A 350 -8.31 -11.44 -5.98
CA MET A 350 -7.76 -10.12 -5.66
C MET A 350 -7.95 -9.79 -4.17
N LEU A 351 -9.16 -9.99 -3.63
CA LEU A 351 -9.45 -9.72 -2.21
C LEU A 351 -8.65 -10.66 -1.30
N THR A 352 -8.60 -11.96 -1.61
CA THR A 352 -7.79 -12.93 -0.87
C THR A 352 -6.32 -12.55 -0.86
N SER A 353 -5.78 -12.12 -2.01
CA SER A 353 -4.40 -11.65 -2.10
C SER A 353 -4.14 -10.43 -1.23
N LEU A 354 -5.02 -9.41 -1.30
CA LEU A 354 -4.88 -8.20 -0.48
C LEU A 354 -4.94 -8.52 1.02
N ILE A 355 -5.85 -9.39 1.44
CA ILE A 355 -5.93 -9.86 2.82
C ILE A 355 -4.63 -10.59 3.19
N TRP A 356 -4.22 -11.56 2.38
CA TRP A 356 -3.03 -12.37 2.62
C TRP A 356 -1.76 -11.52 2.73
N ALA A 357 -1.63 -10.45 1.95
CA ALA A 357 -0.49 -9.55 2.02
C ALA A 357 -0.33 -8.87 3.39
N MET A 358 -1.43 -8.73 4.14
CA MET A 358 -1.48 -8.12 5.47
C MET A 358 -1.50 -9.16 6.59
N ILE A 359 -1.59 -10.47 6.28
CA ILE A 359 -1.52 -11.51 7.30
C ILE A 359 -0.05 -11.72 7.66
N ASP A 360 0.27 -11.49 8.92
CA ASP A 360 1.54 -11.93 9.47
C ASP A 360 1.52 -13.46 9.67
N ARG A 361 2.37 -14.19 8.93
CA ARG A 361 2.53 -15.65 9.04
C ARG A 361 3.88 -16.00 9.65
N TYR A 362 3.85 -16.80 10.71
CA TYR A 362 5.08 -17.32 11.32
C TYR A 362 5.51 -18.65 10.70
N PRO A 363 6.82 -18.92 10.56
CA PRO A 363 7.31 -20.22 10.14
C PRO A 363 6.90 -21.30 11.16
N GLY A 364 6.09 -22.28 10.71
CA GLY A 364 5.57 -23.36 11.55
C GLY A 364 4.05 -23.29 11.81
N GLU A 365 3.38 -22.21 11.41
CA GLU A 365 1.92 -22.10 11.49
C GLU A 365 1.22 -22.88 10.35
N THR A 366 -0.05 -23.22 10.57
CA THR A 366 -0.87 -23.95 9.59
C THR A 366 -1.08 -23.11 8.33
N PHE A 367 -1.21 -23.78 7.18
CA PHE A 367 -1.41 -23.11 5.89
C PHE A 367 -2.69 -22.24 5.84
N PHE A 368 -3.68 -22.56 6.67
CA PHE A 368 -4.95 -21.83 6.76
C PHE A 368 -4.95 -20.87 7.96
N PRO A 369 -5.19 -19.57 7.74
CA PRO A 369 -5.17 -18.58 8.80
C PRO A 369 -6.35 -18.77 9.75
N THR A 370 -6.11 -18.62 11.05
CA THR A 370 -7.14 -18.66 12.07
C THR A 370 -8.07 -17.45 11.92
N GLY A 371 -9.37 -17.59 12.22
CA GLY A 371 -10.36 -16.51 12.02
C GLY A 371 -9.99 -15.19 12.72
N ARG A 372 -9.20 -15.26 13.78
CA ARG A 372 -8.72 -14.08 14.52
C ARG A 372 -7.52 -13.39 13.85
N MET A 373 -6.63 -14.14 13.19
CA MET A 373 -5.53 -13.58 12.37
C MET A 373 -6.06 -12.78 11.18
N LEU A 374 -7.27 -13.12 10.73
CA LEU A 374 -7.96 -12.38 9.68
C LEU A 374 -8.60 -11.09 10.17
N ALA A 375 -8.81 -10.89 11.47
CA ALA A 375 -9.60 -9.78 11.98
C ALA A 375 -9.01 -8.40 11.64
N ILE A 376 -7.70 -8.19 11.88
CA ILE A 376 -7.03 -6.91 11.57
C ILE A 376 -6.93 -6.68 10.06
N PRO A 377 -6.45 -7.64 9.24
CA PRO A 377 -6.48 -7.52 7.77
C PRO A 377 -7.88 -7.24 7.21
N LEU A 378 -8.91 -7.93 7.72
CA LEU A 378 -10.29 -7.72 7.31
C LEU A 378 -10.79 -6.34 7.73
N LEU A 379 -10.46 -5.86 8.93
CA LEU A 379 -10.81 -4.51 9.38
C LEU A 379 -10.14 -3.45 8.51
N ASN A 380 -8.83 -3.58 8.25
CA ASN A 380 -8.08 -2.65 7.40
C ASN A 380 -8.64 -2.63 5.97
N LEU A 381 -8.93 -3.80 5.40
CA LEU A 381 -9.55 -3.91 4.10
C LEU A 381 -10.97 -3.33 4.09
N PHE A 382 -11.77 -3.61 5.11
CA PHE A 382 -13.12 -3.07 5.25
C PHE A 382 -13.10 -1.54 5.34
N LEU A 383 -12.23 -0.97 6.17
CA LEU A 383 -12.06 0.48 6.30
C LEU A 383 -11.60 1.11 4.99
N ALA A 384 -10.65 0.48 4.29
CA ALA A 384 -10.19 0.96 2.99
C ALA A 384 -11.29 0.90 1.92
N ILE A 385 -12.05 -0.19 1.85
CA ILE A 385 -13.18 -0.32 0.92
C ILE A 385 -14.29 0.68 1.28
N ALA A 386 -14.65 0.81 2.57
CA ALA A 386 -15.67 1.76 3.02
C ALA A 386 -15.28 3.20 2.69
N ALA A 387 -14.02 3.58 2.96
CA ALA A 387 -13.48 4.87 2.57
C ALA A 387 -13.51 5.06 1.05
N ALA A 388 -13.12 4.04 0.28
CA ALA A 388 -13.17 4.08 -1.18
C ALA A 388 -14.60 4.27 -1.68
N VAL A 389 -15.60 3.58 -1.11
CA VAL A 389 -17.02 3.74 -1.46
C VAL A 389 -17.50 5.16 -1.18
N ILE A 390 -17.13 5.75 -0.04
CA ILE A 390 -17.49 7.14 0.28
C ILE A 390 -16.88 8.10 -0.75
N VAL A 391 -15.58 7.96 -1.03
CA VAL A 391 -14.88 8.82 -2.00
C VAL A 391 -15.43 8.62 -3.41
N ILE A 392 -15.69 7.38 -3.82
CA ILE A 392 -16.31 7.04 -5.11
C ILE A 392 -17.72 7.60 -5.21
N ALA A 393 -18.53 7.57 -4.15
CA ALA A 393 -19.88 8.14 -4.15
C ALA A 393 -19.84 9.68 -4.32
N ILE A 394 -18.89 10.35 -3.65
CA ILE A 394 -18.63 11.78 -3.82
C ILE A 394 -18.18 12.05 -5.26
N LEU A 395 -17.19 11.32 -5.77
CA LEU A 395 -16.70 11.46 -7.13
C LEU A 395 -17.81 11.20 -8.15
N ALA A 396 -18.61 10.15 -8.01
CA ALA A 396 -19.71 9.84 -8.93
C ALA A 396 -20.74 10.98 -9.00
N ARG A 397 -20.97 11.70 -7.88
CA ARG A 397 -21.88 12.85 -7.82
C ARG A 397 -21.29 14.11 -8.45
N PHE A 398 -20.01 14.39 -8.23
CA PHE A 398 -19.39 15.66 -8.63
C PHE A 398 -18.60 15.58 -9.95
N LEU A 399 -17.96 14.45 -10.25
CA LEU A 399 -17.10 14.25 -11.41
C LEU A 399 -17.82 14.48 -12.76
N PRO A 400 -19.08 14.05 -12.99
CA PRO A 400 -19.79 14.33 -14.24
C PRO A 400 -20.01 15.83 -14.50
N ARG A 401 -19.99 16.65 -13.44
CA ARG A 401 -20.13 18.12 -13.54
C ARG A 401 -18.80 18.82 -13.81
N THR A 402 -17.68 18.12 -13.75
CA THR A 402 -16.35 18.70 -13.97
C THR A 402 -15.97 18.71 -15.45
N GLY A 403 -15.19 19.72 -15.85
CA GLY A 403 -14.66 19.81 -17.22
C GLY A 403 -13.69 18.68 -17.59
N LEU A 404 -13.14 17.98 -16.59
CA LEU A 404 -12.24 16.83 -16.78
C LEU A 404 -12.98 15.65 -17.41
N TYR A 405 -14.15 15.28 -16.84
CA TYR A 405 -14.99 14.21 -17.38
C TYR A 405 -15.45 14.53 -18.81
N ARG A 406 -15.87 15.78 -19.07
CA ARG A 406 -16.28 16.22 -20.41
C ARG A 406 -15.14 16.12 -21.43
N ARG A 407 -13.90 16.45 -21.03
CA ARG A 407 -12.73 16.37 -21.93
C ARG A 407 -12.41 14.94 -22.35
N PHE A 408 -12.48 13.98 -21.43
CA PHE A 408 -12.18 12.58 -21.75
C PHE A 408 -13.37 11.86 -22.38
N ALA A 409 -14.60 12.12 -21.94
CA ALA A 409 -15.80 11.52 -22.52
C ALA A 409 -16.10 12.04 -23.95
N LEU A 410 -15.69 13.27 -24.30
CA LEU A 410 -15.85 13.78 -25.67
C LEU A 410 -14.85 13.16 -26.66
N MET A 411 -13.69 12.68 -26.19
CA MET A 411 -12.69 12.03 -27.05
C MET A 411 -13.13 10.64 -27.54
N THR A 412 -14.17 10.04 -26.94
CA THR A 412 -14.74 8.73 -27.33
C THR A 412 -15.99 8.85 -28.21
N SER A 413 -16.29 10.04 -28.73
CA SER A 413 -17.35 10.22 -29.74
C SER A 413 -16.96 9.47 -31.02
N ASN A 414 -17.66 8.37 -31.34
CA ASN A 414 -17.51 7.66 -32.60
C ASN A 414 -17.54 8.67 -33.77
N PRO A 415 -16.61 8.62 -34.75
CA PRO A 415 -16.85 9.31 -36.00
C PRO A 415 -18.18 8.77 -36.56
N PRO A 416 -19.08 9.65 -37.07
CA PRO A 416 -20.32 9.18 -37.68
C PRO A 416 -19.99 8.10 -38.70
N GLY A 417 -20.68 6.95 -38.61
CA GLY A 417 -20.56 5.85 -39.59
C GLY A 417 -20.71 6.36 -41.03
N PRO A 418 -20.28 5.56 -42.03
CA PRO A 418 -20.04 6.03 -43.40
C PRO A 418 -21.29 6.72 -43.95
N SER A 419 -21.27 8.05 -43.92
CA SER A 419 -22.30 8.86 -44.52
C SER A 419 -21.89 9.02 -45.98
N LEU A 420 -22.80 8.65 -46.88
CA LEU A 420 -22.65 8.81 -48.32
C LEU A 420 -22.07 10.19 -48.64
N VAL A 421 -20.92 10.17 -49.29
CA VAL A 421 -20.21 11.34 -49.81
C VAL A 421 -21.18 12.17 -50.66
N GLY A 422 -21.37 13.45 -50.32
CA GLY A 422 -21.85 14.44 -51.29
C GLY A 422 -23.13 15.24 -50.99
N ALA A 423 -23.74 15.16 -49.81
CA ALA A 423 -24.84 16.07 -49.46
C ALA A 423 -24.45 17.00 -48.30
N PRO A 424 -24.35 18.33 -48.50
CA PRO A 424 -24.10 19.26 -47.41
C PRO A 424 -25.24 19.17 -46.38
N ARG A 425 -24.94 18.68 -45.18
CA ARG A 425 -25.85 18.77 -44.03
C ARG A 425 -25.86 20.22 -43.55
N GLN A 426 -26.90 20.97 -43.89
CA GLN A 426 -27.25 22.18 -43.15
C GLN A 426 -28.00 21.73 -41.89
N PHE A 427 -27.46 22.07 -40.73
CA PHE A 427 -28.11 21.81 -39.44
C PHE A 427 -29.47 22.55 -39.41
N VAL A 428 -30.49 21.89 -38.84
CA VAL A 428 -31.87 22.41 -38.68
C VAL A 428 -31.90 23.84 -38.10
N THR A 429 -30.91 24.21 -37.29
CA THR A 429 -30.78 25.54 -36.70
C THR A 429 -30.61 26.68 -37.70
N ALA A 430 -30.32 26.41 -38.98
CA ALA A 430 -30.18 27.42 -40.02
C ALA A 430 -31.48 27.67 -40.82
N ILE A 431 -32.52 26.84 -40.66
CA ILE A 431 -33.79 26.95 -41.41
C ILE A 431 -34.92 27.11 -40.39
N PRO A 432 -35.72 28.20 -40.44
CA PRO A 432 -36.83 28.39 -39.51
C PRO A 432 -38.00 27.48 -39.87
N LEU A 433 -37.90 26.20 -39.53
CA LEU A 433 -39.01 25.25 -39.60
C LEU A 433 -39.92 25.46 -38.38
N THR A 434 -41.07 26.08 -38.60
CA THR A 434 -42.09 26.28 -37.56
C THR A 434 -43.11 25.14 -37.59
N ARG A 435 -43.88 25.00 -36.50
CA ARG A 435 -45.03 24.08 -36.49
C ARG A 435 -45.97 24.45 -37.64
N GLY A 436 -46.40 23.46 -38.41
CA GLY A 436 -47.27 23.67 -39.57
C GLY A 436 -46.55 23.79 -40.92
N THR A 437 -45.21 23.85 -40.96
CA THR A 437 -44.50 23.86 -42.25
C THR A 437 -44.74 22.56 -43.02
N LEU A 438 -45.16 22.69 -44.28
CA LEU A 438 -45.36 21.58 -45.21
C LEU A 438 -44.06 21.16 -45.87
N GLY A 439 -43.87 19.85 -46.03
CA GLY A 439 -42.75 19.25 -46.74
C GLY A 439 -43.13 17.93 -47.39
N THR A 440 -42.15 17.26 -47.96
CA THR A 440 -42.34 15.97 -48.64
C THR A 440 -41.32 14.97 -48.15
N ALA A 441 -41.76 13.76 -47.79
CA ALA A 441 -40.86 12.67 -47.44
C ALA A 441 -40.01 12.27 -48.66
N LEU A 442 -38.69 12.24 -48.53
CA LEU A 442 -37.78 11.78 -49.60
C LEU A 442 -37.43 10.30 -49.46
N THR A 443 -37.37 9.81 -48.23
CA THR A 443 -37.18 8.40 -47.92
C THR A 443 -38.40 7.88 -47.16
N ILE A 444 -38.49 6.56 -47.03
CA ILE A 444 -39.42 5.95 -46.08
C ILE A 444 -39.08 6.46 -44.68
N LEU A 445 -40.08 6.93 -43.91
CA LEU A 445 -39.90 7.39 -42.53
C LEU A 445 -40.40 6.30 -41.55
N ARG A 446 -39.49 5.68 -40.78
CA ARG A 446 -39.81 4.62 -39.79
C ARG A 446 -38.74 4.40 -38.69
N PRO A 447 -38.77 5.15 -37.58
CA PRO A 447 -39.43 6.44 -37.45
C PRO A 447 -38.61 7.56 -38.09
N SER A 448 -37.31 7.36 -38.35
CA SER A 448 -36.44 8.37 -38.96
C SER A 448 -36.33 8.22 -40.48
N GLY A 449 -36.04 9.35 -41.14
CA GLY A 449 -35.71 9.40 -42.55
C GLY A 449 -35.44 10.85 -42.99
N LYS A 450 -35.46 11.11 -44.29
CA LYS A 450 -35.21 12.45 -44.85
C LYS A 450 -36.47 13.03 -45.46
N ALA A 451 -36.68 14.32 -45.26
CA ALA A 451 -37.73 15.07 -45.91
C ALA A 451 -37.20 16.37 -46.52
N ARG A 452 -37.90 16.85 -47.54
CA ARG A 452 -37.64 18.12 -48.20
C ARG A 452 -38.63 19.18 -47.71
N PHE A 453 -38.11 20.33 -47.30
CA PHE A 453 -38.88 21.53 -46.98
C PHE A 453 -38.32 22.68 -47.83
N GLY A 454 -39.07 23.12 -48.84
CA GLY A 454 -38.54 24.03 -49.88
C GLY A 454 -37.34 23.41 -50.60
N ASP A 455 -36.22 24.13 -50.65
CA ASP A 455 -34.98 23.66 -51.29
C ASP A 455 -34.07 22.84 -50.36
N HIS A 456 -34.48 22.64 -49.10
CA HIS A 456 -33.63 22.03 -48.09
C HIS A 456 -34.04 20.59 -47.76
N VAL A 457 -33.04 19.73 -47.59
CA VAL A 457 -33.23 18.34 -47.15
C VAL A 457 -32.80 18.21 -45.70
N VAL A 458 -33.73 17.73 -44.87
CA VAL A 458 -33.58 17.67 -43.41
C VAL A 458 -33.89 16.27 -42.90
N ASP A 459 -33.15 15.83 -41.89
CA ASP A 459 -33.42 14.57 -41.19
C ASP A 459 -34.64 14.78 -40.26
N VAL A 460 -35.68 13.96 -40.44
CA VAL A 460 -36.96 14.05 -39.72
C VAL A 460 -37.30 12.74 -39.01
N VAL A 461 -38.17 12.82 -38.01
CA VAL A 461 -38.64 11.65 -37.25
C VAL A 461 -40.16 11.68 -37.14
N THR A 462 -40.85 10.57 -37.37
CA THR A 462 -42.29 10.43 -37.17
C THR A 462 -42.62 10.12 -35.70
N GLY A 463 -43.86 10.35 -35.29
CA GLY A 463 -44.37 9.96 -33.97
C GLY A 463 -44.59 8.44 -33.79
N GLY A 464 -44.13 7.61 -34.74
CA GLY A 464 -44.38 6.17 -34.77
C GLY A 464 -45.12 5.69 -36.03
N GLU A 465 -45.63 6.61 -36.84
CA GLU A 465 -46.29 6.31 -38.11
C GLU A 465 -45.29 5.96 -39.21
N PHE A 466 -45.68 5.04 -40.09
CA PHE A 466 -44.96 4.72 -41.30
C PHE A 466 -45.39 5.68 -42.42
N ILE A 467 -44.45 6.45 -42.95
CA ILE A 467 -44.73 7.40 -44.05
C ILE A 467 -43.90 7.01 -45.28
N PRO A 468 -44.54 6.67 -46.41
CA PRO A 468 -43.85 6.37 -47.67
C PRO A 468 -43.06 7.57 -48.24
N PRO A 469 -42.13 7.34 -49.18
CA PRO A 469 -41.50 8.42 -49.94
C PRO A 469 -42.55 9.15 -50.78
N GLN A 470 -42.27 10.41 -51.12
CA GLN A 470 -43.15 11.32 -51.88
C GLN A 470 -44.48 11.67 -51.18
N THR A 471 -44.67 11.29 -49.93
CA THR A 471 -45.86 11.66 -49.15
C THR A 471 -45.72 13.07 -48.57
N PRO A 472 -46.75 13.93 -48.68
CA PRO A 472 -46.80 15.22 -47.99
C PRO A 472 -46.76 15.05 -46.47
N ILE A 473 -45.96 15.86 -45.78
CA ILE A 473 -45.80 15.83 -44.33
C ILE A 473 -45.85 17.24 -43.73
N THR A 474 -46.23 17.32 -42.47
CA THR A 474 -46.29 18.59 -41.72
C THR A 474 -45.44 18.50 -40.46
N VAL A 475 -44.68 19.55 -40.17
CA VAL A 475 -43.92 19.68 -38.92
C VAL A 475 -44.86 19.84 -37.74
N ILE A 476 -44.81 18.91 -36.78
CA ILE A 476 -45.58 18.96 -35.53
C ILE A 476 -44.75 19.59 -34.42
N GLN A 477 -43.44 19.39 -34.39
CA GLN A 477 -42.58 19.88 -33.33
C GLN A 477 -41.13 19.95 -33.79
N THR A 478 -40.43 20.99 -33.38
CA THR A 478 -38.97 21.11 -33.49
C THR A 478 -38.39 21.08 -32.08
N ASP A 479 -37.48 20.14 -31.83
CA ASP A 479 -36.77 20.00 -30.56
C ASP A 479 -35.27 20.01 -30.83
N GLY A 480 -34.69 21.22 -30.86
CA GLY A 480 -33.28 21.46 -31.17
C GLY A 480 -32.85 20.88 -32.52
N MET A 481 -32.20 19.71 -32.49
CA MET A 481 -31.70 19.01 -33.68
C MET A 481 -32.71 18.03 -34.30
N ARG A 482 -33.90 17.85 -33.70
CA ARG A 482 -34.91 16.87 -34.13
C ARG A 482 -36.16 17.58 -34.65
N VAL A 483 -36.55 17.27 -35.89
CA VAL A 483 -37.82 17.72 -36.49
C VAL A 483 -38.80 16.56 -36.49
N VAL A 484 -39.91 16.72 -35.77
CA VAL A 484 -40.99 15.72 -35.67
C VAL A 484 -42.08 16.04 -36.68
N VAL A 485 -42.45 15.07 -37.49
CA VAL A 485 -43.39 15.22 -38.61
C VAL A 485 -44.52 14.19 -38.56
N LYS A 486 -45.67 14.53 -39.12
CA LYS A 486 -46.78 13.59 -39.42
C LYS A 486 -47.15 13.67 -40.88
N SER A 487 -47.90 12.68 -41.36
CA SER A 487 -48.56 12.76 -42.67
C SER A 487 -49.45 14.00 -42.73
N ALA A 488 -49.35 14.77 -43.82
CA ALA A 488 -50.19 15.94 -44.08
C ALA A 488 -51.48 15.58 -44.84
N VAL A 489 -51.72 14.28 -45.07
CA VAL A 489 -52.99 13.79 -45.62
C VAL A 489 -54.07 14.07 -44.56
N GLU A 490 -54.96 15.02 -44.86
CA GLU A 490 -56.21 15.22 -44.12
C GLU A 490 -57.00 13.89 -44.09
N CYS A 491 -57.70 13.64 -42.97
CA CYS A 491 -58.51 12.45 -42.72
C CYS A 491 -59.36 12.00 -43.91
#